data_AF-A0A7C2IT49-F1
#
_entry.id   AF-A0A7C2IT49-F1
#
_cell.length_a   1.000
_cell.length_b   1.000
_cell.length_c   1.000
_cell.angle_alpha   90.00
_cell.angle_beta   90.00
_cell.angle_gamma   90.00
#
_symmetry.space_group_name_H-M   'P 1'
#
loop_
_entity.id
_entity.type
_entity.pdbx_description
1 polymer ?
#
loop_
_entity_poly.entity_id
_entity_poly.type
_entity_poly.pdbx_seq_one_letter_code
_entity_poly.pdbx_strand_id
1 'polypeptide(L)'
;RGKEWYDNVLMPRLAPTALVGLLFTIVVMFSMQGQNILARPSDVLRVSIPLIVYFLLMFAVSFAISIWRKFPYELAATQSFTAASNNFELAIAVAVGTFGIASQEALATVIGPLIEVPVLIGLVYVALWIRRVFFAPALATEAGP
;
A
#
# COMPACT_ATOMS: atom_id res chain seq x y z
N ARG A 1 -30.31 -6.49 10.05
CA ARG A 1 -29.71 -5.35 10.78
C ARG A 1 -29.22 -4.37 9.72
N GLY A 2 -29.63 -3.09 9.78
CA GLY A 2 -29.39 -2.10 8.71
C GLY A 2 -28.02 -1.43 8.76
N LYS A 3 -27.82 -0.43 7.88
CA LYS A 3 -26.56 0.30 7.67
C LYS A 3 -26.00 0.93 8.95
N GLU A 4 -26.85 1.53 9.79
CA GLU A 4 -26.42 2.12 11.07
C GLU A 4 -25.80 1.12 12.05
N TRP A 5 -26.27 -0.13 12.07
CA TRP A 5 -25.69 -1.14 12.95
C TRP A 5 -24.34 -1.64 12.41
N TYR A 6 -24.21 -1.73 11.08
CA TYR A 6 -22.95 -2.06 10.43
C TYR A 6 -21.90 -0.98 10.72
N ASP A 7 -22.22 0.30 10.45
CA ASP A 7 -21.30 1.43 10.58
C ASP A 7 -20.93 1.73 12.06
N ASN A 8 -21.88 1.62 12.99
CA ASN A 8 -21.66 2.04 14.38
C ASN A 8 -21.28 0.91 15.36
N VAL A 9 -21.52 -0.37 15.02
CA VAL A 9 -21.31 -1.48 15.96
C VAL A 9 -20.37 -2.54 15.41
N LEU A 10 -20.58 -2.98 14.17
CA LEU A 10 -19.80 -4.07 13.58
C LEU A 10 -18.44 -3.60 13.06
N MET A 11 -18.43 -2.56 12.22
CA MET A 11 -17.24 -2.00 11.58
C MET A 11 -16.20 -1.52 12.60
N PRO A 12 -16.56 -0.78 13.68
CA PRO A 12 -15.59 -0.30 14.66
C PRO A 12 -14.97 -1.42 15.50
N ARG A 13 -15.65 -2.57 15.62
CA ARG A 13 -15.14 -3.74 16.35
C ARG A 13 -14.26 -4.64 15.49
N LEU A 14 -14.53 -4.73 14.19
CA LEU A 14 -13.75 -5.55 13.25
C LEU A 14 -12.54 -4.82 12.66
N ALA A 15 -12.59 -3.48 12.55
CA ALA A 15 -11.47 -2.71 12.01
C ALA A 15 -10.13 -2.94 12.76
N PRO A 16 -10.10 -2.99 14.11
CA PRO A 16 -8.86 -3.26 14.84
C PRO A 16 -8.35 -4.69 14.65
N THR A 17 -9.24 -5.68 14.49
CA THR A 17 -8.83 -7.09 14.40
C THR A 17 -8.16 -7.41 13.07
N ALA A 18 -8.55 -6.76 11.97
CA ALA A 18 -7.86 -6.86 10.69
C ALA A 18 -6.42 -6.33 10.78
N LEU A 19 -6.22 -5.18 11.43
CA LEU A 19 -4.89 -4.62 11.66
C LEU A 19 -4.02 -5.54 12.52
N VAL A 20 -4.59 -6.11 13.59
CA VAL A 20 -3.89 -7.09 14.45
C VAL A 20 -3.53 -8.35 13.66
N GLY A 21 -4.45 -8.89 12.84
CA GLY A 21 -4.19 -10.07 12.00
C GLY A 21 -3.09 -9.85 10.96
N LEU A 22 -3.06 -8.65 10.36
CA LEU A 22 -1.99 -8.23 9.46
C LEU A 22 -0.64 -8.15 10.19
N LEU A 23 -0.58 -7.41 11.31
CA LEU A 23 0.65 -7.28 12.09
C LEU A 23 1.15 -8.63 12.60
N PHE A 24 0.25 -9.50 13.04
CA PHE A 24 0.57 -10.88 13.43
C PHE A 24 1.19 -11.65 12.26
N THR A 25 0.59 -11.59 11.07
CA THR A 25 1.11 -12.27 9.89
C THR A 25 2.50 -11.76 9.54
N ILE A 26 2.72 -10.45 9.57
CA ILE A 26 4.04 -9.83 9.35
C ILE A 26 5.04 -10.38 10.37
N VAL A 27 4.75 -10.31 11.67
CA VAL A 27 5.66 -10.78 12.72
C VAL A 27 5.99 -12.26 12.56
N VAL A 28 5.01 -13.12 12.27
CA VAL A 28 5.22 -14.56 12.07
C VAL A 28 6.07 -14.82 10.83
N MET A 29 5.76 -14.17 9.70
CA MET A 29 6.54 -14.31 8.46
C MET A 29 7.99 -13.86 8.66
N PHE A 30 8.21 -12.72 9.32
CA PHE A 30 9.54 -12.22 9.63
C PHE A 30 10.30 -13.09 10.61
N SER A 31 9.62 -13.66 11.61
CA SER A 31 10.22 -14.61 12.54
C SER A 31 10.67 -15.89 11.82
N MET A 32 9.83 -16.40 10.91
CA MET A 32 10.11 -17.64 10.16
C MET A 32 11.13 -17.46 9.04
N GLN A 33 11.17 -16.29 8.39
CA GLN A 33 12.00 -16.05 7.20
C GLN A 33 13.10 -14.99 7.41
N GLY A 34 13.19 -14.38 8.58
CA GLY A 34 14.14 -13.30 8.87
C GLY A 34 15.61 -13.69 8.70
N GLN A 35 15.98 -14.93 9.03
CA GLN A 35 17.33 -15.44 8.78
C GLN A 35 17.63 -15.57 7.27
N ASN A 36 16.66 -15.99 6.46
CA ASN A 36 16.82 -16.08 5.00
C ASN A 36 16.90 -14.70 4.34
N ILE A 37 16.10 -13.75 4.82
CA ILE A 37 16.12 -12.35 4.37
C ILE A 37 17.49 -11.72 4.63
N LEU A 38 18.05 -11.94 5.83
CA LEU A 38 19.38 -11.45 6.21
C LEU A 38 20.52 -12.19 5.49
N ALA A 39 20.34 -13.46 5.16
CA ALA A 39 21.37 -14.27 4.48
C ALA A 39 21.48 -13.98 2.98
N ARG A 40 20.43 -13.45 2.32
CA ARG A 40 20.40 -13.17 0.88
C ARG A 40 19.85 -11.77 0.55
N PRO A 41 20.53 -10.69 0.98
CA PRO A 41 20.09 -9.32 0.70
C PRO A 41 20.06 -8.99 -0.80
N SER A 42 20.88 -9.65 -1.63
CA SER A 42 20.88 -9.47 -3.08
C SER A 42 19.56 -9.85 -3.73
N ASP A 43 18.92 -10.91 -3.26
CA ASP A 43 17.68 -11.44 -3.84
C ASP A 43 16.51 -10.54 -3.48
N VAL A 44 16.49 -10.05 -2.23
CA VAL A 44 15.57 -8.99 -1.78
C VAL A 44 15.70 -7.77 -2.69
N LEU A 45 16.91 -7.22 -2.86
CA LEU A 45 17.12 -6.05 -3.71
C LEU A 45 16.64 -6.25 -5.15
N ARG A 46 16.91 -7.42 -5.74
CA ARG A 46 16.48 -7.74 -7.11
C ARG A 46 14.96 -7.74 -7.29
N VAL A 47 14.21 -8.13 -6.26
CA VAL A 47 12.74 -8.09 -6.25
C VAL A 47 12.22 -6.69 -5.90
N SER A 48 12.85 -6.02 -4.93
CA SER A 48 12.43 -4.70 -4.46
C SER A 48 12.56 -3.62 -5.54
N ILE A 49 13.63 -3.64 -6.35
CA ILE A 49 13.87 -2.59 -7.35
C ILE A 49 12.73 -2.51 -8.38
N PRO A 50 12.36 -3.59 -9.08
CA PRO A 50 11.21 -3.57 -10.00
C PRO A 50 9.92 -3.14 -9.31
N LEU A 51 9.69 -3.58 -8.08
CA LEU A 51 8.47 -3.28 -7.34
C LEU A 51 8.37 -1.80 -6.96
N ILE A 52 9.48 -1.19 -6.51
CA ILE A 52 9.54 0.25 -6.23
C ILE A 52 9.29 1.05 -7.51
N VAL A 53 9.94 0.66 -8.61
CA VAL A 53 9.74 1.33 -9.91
C VAL A 53 8.28 1.24 -10.33
N TYR A 54 7.65 0.06 -10.17
CA TYR A 54 6.23 -0.13 -10.43
C TYR A 54 5.36 0.83 -9.60
N PHE A 55 5.55 0.89 -8.27
CA PHE A 55 4.78 1.78 -7.39
C PHE A 55 4.93 3.25 -7.78
N LEU A 56 6.17 3.70 -8.02
CA LEU A 56 6.45 5.08 -8.38
C LEU A 56 5.83 5.44 -9.74
N LEU A 57 5.96 4.55 -10.74
CA LEU A 57 5.39 4.78 -12.07
C LEU A 57 3.86 4.80 -12.03
N MET A 58 3.23 3.81 -11.41
CA MET A 58 1.77 3.74 -11.32
C MET A 58 1.20 4.96 -10.60
N PHE A 59 1.79 5.32 -9.45
CA PHE A 59 1.39 6.51 -8.72
C PHE A 59 1.60 7.78 -9.54
N ALA A 60 2.79 7.99 -10.10
CA ALA A 60 3.12 9.22 -10.82
C ALA A 60 2.27 9.39 -12.08
N VAL A 61 2.04 8.33 -12.85
CA VAL A 61 1.21 8.36 -14.06
C VAL A 61 -0.24 8.65 -13.70
N SER A 62 -0.81 7.94 -12.73
CA SER A 62 -2.20 8.17 -12.30
C SER A 62 -2.39 9.58 -11.72
N PHE A 63 -1.42 10.08 -10.95
CA PHE A 63 -1.49 11.41 -10.35
C PHE A 63 -1.35 12.49 -11.42
N ALA A 64 -0.40 12.34 -12.34
CA ALA A 64 -0.19 13.28 -13.44
C ALA A 64 -1.42 13.37 -14.36
N ILE A 65 -2.04 12.23 -14.70
CA ILE A 65 -3.30 12.21 -15.46
C ILE A 65 -4.40 12.94 -14.68
N SER A 66 -4.51 12.70 -13.37
CA SER A 66 -5.53 13.34 -12.54
C SER A 66 -5.36 14.87 -12.47
N ILE A 67 -4.11 15.36 -12.35
CA ILE A 67 -3.81 16.80 -12.43
C ILE A 67 -4.16 17.34 -13.83
N TRP A 68 -3.75 16.64 -14.89
CA TRP A 68 -4.03 17.07 -16.27
C TRP A 68 -5.54 17.16 -16.57
N ARG A 69 -6.32 16.26 -15.97
CA ARG A 69 -7.79 16.25 -16.03
C ARG A 69 -8.46 17.19 -15.01
N LYS A 70 -7.68 17.93 -14.22
CA LYS A 70 -8.13 18.91 -13.21
C LYS A 70 -9.06 18.33 -12.14
N PHE A 71 -8.83 17.08 -11.73
CA PHE A 71 -9.57 16.48 -10.63
C PHE A 71 -9.21 17.15 -9.29
N PRO A 72 -10.15 17.22 -8.32
CA PRO A 72 -9.83 17.69 -6.98
C PRO A 72 -8.77 16.79 -6.34
N TYR A 73 -7.96 17.37 -5.45
CA TYR A 73 -6.84 16.67 -4.81
C TYR A 73 -7.25 15.33 -4.17
N GLU A 74 -8.41 15.31 -3.52
CA GLU A 74 -8.94 14.13 -2.83
C GLU A 74 -9.14 12.96 -3.80
N LEU A 75 -9.71 13.23 -4.98
CA LEU A 75 -9.94 12.23 -6.01
C LEU A 75 -8.63 11.82 -6.68
N ALA A 76 -7.75 12.79 -6.99
CA ALA A 76 -6.44 12.52 -7.56
C ALA A 76 -5.57 11.64 -6.65
N ALA A 77 -5.53 11.94 -5.35
CA ALA A 77 -4.78 11.16 -4.37
C ALA A 77 -5.39 9.77 -4.20
N THR A 78 -6.71 9.67 -3.99
CA THR A 78 -7.40 8.39 -3.80
C THR A 78 -7.16 7.47 -5.00
N GLN A 79 -7.39 7.97 -6.23
CA GLN A 79 -7.21 7.17 -7.44
C GLN A 79 -5.75 6.75 -7.65
N SER A 80 -4.79 7.63 -7.35
CA SER A 80 -3.36 7.31 -7.53
C SER A 80 -2.88 6.26 -6.53
N PHE A 81 -3.36 6.31 -5.28
CA PHE A 81 -3.08 5.25 -4.30
C PHE A 81 -3.77 3.94 -4.66
N THR A 82 -5.02 3.98 -5.13
CA THR A 82 -5.70 2.76 -5.61
C THR A 82 -4.98 2.13 -6.80
N ALA A 83 -4.46 2.93 -7.73
CA ALA A 83 -3.72 2.43 -8.88
C ALA A 83 -2.34 1.85 -8.52
N ALA A 84 -1.69 2.40 -7.49
CA ALA A 84 -0.38 1.94 -7.03
C ALA A 84 -0.46 0.75 -6.08
N SER A 85 -1.50 0.64 -5.23
CA SER A 85 -1.63 -0.41 -4.21
C SER A 85 -1.76 -1.82 -4.79
N ASN A 86 -1.15 -2.80 -4.11
CA ASN A 86 -1.31 -4.21 -4.42
C ASN A 86 -2.04 -4.95 -3.29
N ASN A 87 -2.47 -6.18 -3.56
CA ASN A 87 -3.08 -7.06 -2.56
C ASN A 87 -2.08 -8.18 -2.21
N PHE A 88 -1.30 -7.97 -1.15
CA PHE A 88 -0.27 -8.92 -0.74
C PHE A 88 -0.89 -10.19 -0.14
N GLU A 89 -2.05 -10.10 0.51
CA GLU A 89 -2.73 -11.28 1.09
C GLU A 89 -3.10 -12.28 0.00
N LEU A 90 -3.68 -11.79 -1.11
CA LEU A 90 -3.98 -12.60 -2.28
C LEU A 90 -2.71 -13.12 -2.94
N ALA A 91 -1.66 -12.29 -3.05
CA ALA A 91 -0.39 -12.72 -3.64
C ALA A 91 0.25 -13.88 -2.85
N ILE A 92 0.30 -13.78 -1.52
CA ILE A 92 0.81 -14.84 -0.64
C ILE A 92 -0.05 -16.10 -0.78
N ALA A 93 -1.38 -15.97 -0.75
CA ALA A 93 -2.29 -17.10 -0.88
C ALA A 93 -2.09 -17.87 -2.20
N VAL A 94 -1.96 -17.13 -3.31
CA VAL A 94 -1.71 -17.72 -4.63
C VAL A 94 -0.34 -18.38 -4.69
N ALA A 95 0.73 -17.72 -4.22
CA ALA A 95 2.09 -18.26 -4.27
C ALA A 95 2.24 -19.52 -3.40
N VAL A 96 1.72 -19.51 -2.17
CA VAL A 96 1.73 -20.69 -1.30
C VAL A 96 0.86 -21.81 -1.86
N GLY A 97 -0.32 -21.48 -2.43
CA GLY A 97 -1.23 -22.48 -2.99
C GLY A 97 -0.73 -23.15 -4.27
N THR A 98 0.10 -22.46 -5.06
CA THR A 98 0.61 -22.96 -6.36
C THR A 98 2.01 -23.55 -6.26
N PHE A 99 2.92 -22.91 -5.50
CA PHE A 99 4.34 -23.30 -5.43
C PHE A 99 4.73 -23.91 -4.07
N GLY A 100 3.85 -23.85 -3.07
CA GLY A 100 4.12 -24.33 -1.71
C GLY A 100 4.86 -23.31 -0.84
N ILE A 101 4.82 -23.51 0.47
CA ILE A 101 5.29 -22.54 1.47
C ILE A 101 6.81 -22.35 1.51
N ALA A 102 7.58 -23.36 1.07
CA ALA A 102 9.05 -23.33 1.06
C ALA A 102 9.64 -22.80 -0.26
N SER A 103 8.79 -22.37 -1.19
CA SER A 103 9.21 -21.89 -2.51
C SER A 103 9.82 -20.48 -2.46
N GLN A 104 10.64 -20.16 -3.47
CA GLN A 104 11.24 -18.82 -3.56
C GLN A 104 10.19 -17.78 -3.92
N GLU A 105 9.14 -18.18 -4.63
CA GLU A 105 7.97 -17.41 -5.00
C GLU A 105 7.18 -17.00 -3.75
N ALA A 106 6.90 -17.94 -2.84
CA ALA A 106 6.26 -17.64 -1.57
C ALA A 106 7.10 -16.66 -0.75
N LEU A 107 8.41 -16.89 -0.62
CA LEU A 107 9.34 -15.96 0.05
C LEU A 107 9.31 -14.55 -0.58
N ALA A 108 9.27 -14.43 -1.91
CA ALA A 108 9.20 -13.14 -2.58
C ALA A 108 7.91 -12.37 -2.24
N THR A 109 6.76 -13.06 -2.14
CA THR A 109 5.48 -12.42 -1.77
C THR A 109 5.45 -11.93 -0.32
N VAL A 110 6.18 -12.60 0.58
CA VAL A 110 6.34 -12.21 2.00
C VAL A 110 7.11 -10.92 2.16
N ILE A 111 8.13 -10.73 1.32
CA ILE A 111 9.00 -9.55 1.35
C ILE A 111 8.25 -8.31 0.81
N GLY A 112 7.26 -8.51 -0.05
CA GLY A 112 6.45 -7.43 -0.67
C GLY A 112 6.00 -6.35 0.32
N PRO A 113 5.27 -6.69 1.40
CA PRO A 113 4.84 -5.72 2.42
C PRO A 113 5.96 -4.91 3.08
N LEU A 114 7.16 -5.47 3.23
CA LEU A 114 8.31 -4.76 3.79
C LEU A 114 8.73 -3.57 2.94
N ILE A 115 8.53 -3.68 1.62
CA ILE A 115 8.88 -2.65 0.65
C ILE A 115 7.68 -1.77 0.37
N GLU A 116 6.49 -2.37 0.18
CA GLU A 116 5.26 -1.66 -0.15
C GLU A 116 4.87 -0.63 0.90
N VAL A 117 4.84 -1.01 2.19
CA VAL A 117 4.37 -0.11 3.25
C VAL A 117 5.24 1.15 3.36
N PRO A 118 6.59 1.08 3.44
CA PRO A 118 7.42 2.28 3.45
C PRO A 118 7.32 3.12 2.18
N VAL A 119 7.24 2.49 1.01
CA VAL A 119 7.14 3.21 -0.27
C VAL A 119 5.84 3.98 -0.35
N LEU A 120 4.71 3.36 0.00
CA LEU A 120 3.40 4.02 0.00
C LEU A 120 3.37 5.17 1.02
N ILE A 121 3.93 5.00 2.22
CA ILE A 121 4.08 6.10 3.19
C ILE A 121 4.91 7.25 2.59
N GLY A 122 6.02 6.94 1.92
CA GLY A 122 6.82 7.93 1.20
C GLY A 122 6.00 8.70 0.16
N LEU A 123 5.18 7.98 -0.61
CA LEU A 123 4.27 8.56 -1.59
C LEU A 123 3.17 9.42 -0.95
N VAL A 124 2.73 9.13 0.27
CA VAL A 124 1.81 10.02 1.03
C VAL A 124 2.46 11.39 1.25
N TYR A 125 3.73 11.44 1.66
CA TYR A 125 4.44 12.71 1.80
C TYR A 125 4.61 13.44 0.47
N VAL A 126 4.87 12.71 -0.62
CA VAL A 126 4.90 13.27 -1.98
C VAL A 126 3.53 13.86 -2.36
N ALA A 127 2.44 13.14 -2.11
CA ALA A 127 1.09 13.61 -2.38
C ALA A 127 0.77 14.89 -1.59
N LEU A 128 1.11 14.92 -0.30
CA LEU A 128 0.94 16.10 0.56
C LEU A 128 1.78 17.30 0.08
N TRP A 129 2.98 17.05 -0.42
CA TRP A 129 3.81 18.08 -1.04
C TRP A 129 3.17 18.60 -2.33
N ILE A 130 2.69 17.71 -3.21
CA ILE A 130 1.98 18.08 -4.45
C ILE A 130 0.72 18.90 -4.13
N ARG A 131 -0.03 18.55 -3.07
CA ARG A 131 -1.18 19.35 -2.60
C ARG A 131 -0.82 20.81 -2.36
N ARG A 132 0.32 21.06 -1.71
CA ARG A 132 0.80 22.41 -1.40
C ARG A 132 1.26 23.17 -2.65
N VAL A 133 1.85 22.49 -3.63
CA VAL A 133 2.42 23.15 -4.81
C VAL A 133 1.36 23.37 -5.90
N PHE A 134 0.52 22.38 -6.16
CA PHE A 134 -0.40 22.38 -7.31
C PHE A 134 -1.85 22.70 -6.94
N PHE A 135 -2.24 22.55 -5.68
CA PHE A 135 -3.62 22.74 -5.21
C PHE A 135 -3.78 23.87 -4.16
N ALA A 136 -2.72 24.64 -3.88
CA ALA A 136 -2.77 25.78 -2.97
C ALA A 136 -3.86 26.84 -3.28
N PRO A 137 -4.22 27.15 -4.54
CA PRO A 137 -5.30 28.10 -4.82
C PRO A 137 -6.68 27.63 -4.34
N ALA A 138 -6.91 26.31 -4.22
CA ALA A 138 -8.18 25.74 -3.76
C ALA A 138 -8.34 25.81 -2.23
N LEU A 139 -7.24 25.84 -1.46
CA LEU A 139 -7.27 25.94 0.00
C LEU A 139 -7.84 27.28 0.50
N ALA A 140 -7.70 28.35 -0.28
CA ALA A 140 -8.26 29.67 0.05
C ALA A 140 -9.79 29.74 -0.13
N THR A 141 -10.39 28.79 -0.87
CA THR A 141 -11.84 28.78 -1.16
C THR A 141 -12.61 27.90 -0.16
N GLU A 142 -11.99 26.84 0.38
CA GLU A 142 -12.62 26.01 1.43
C GLU A 142 -12.42 26.55 2.85
N ALA A 143 -11.45 27.45 3.06
CA ALA A 143 -11.25 28.16 4.31
C ALA A 143 -12.14 29.42 4.46
N GLY A 144 -13.36 29.39 3.89
CA GLY A 144 -14.34 30.46 4.06
C GLY A 144 -14.73 30.67 5.54
N PRO A 145 -15.23 31.88 5.89
CA PRO A 145 -15.15 32.53 7.20
C PRO A 145 -15.75 31.76 8.39
#